data_AF-A0A6G1S3J4-F1
#
_entry.id   AF-A0A6G1S3J4-F1
#
_cell.length_a   1.000
_cell.length_b   1.000
_cell.length_c   1.000
_cell.angle_alpha   90.00
_cell.angle_beta   90.00
_cell.angle_gamma   90.00
#
_symmetry.space_group_name_H-M   'P 1'
#
loop_
_entity.id
_entity.type
_entity.pdbx_description
1 polymer ?
#
loop_
_entity_poly.entity_id
_entity_poly.type
_entity_poly.pdbx_seq_one_letter_code
_entity_poly.pdbx_strand_id
1 'polypeptide(L)'
;GDSKRALDEYISELMLGGRNTIVVHNTCEDSLLASPIIIDLAILAELCTRVTFRVNNANAETDFQPFNSVLSVLSYLCKAPLVERGANVVNALFKQRSCIENMLRAFIALPPNNNLDFYFKCSDRSQWYEELKQPILKTQSLEKPIAPINGVMSGH
;
A
#
# COMPACT_ATOMS: atom_id res chain seq x y z
N GLY A 1 -0.22 38.27 4.61
CA GLY A 1 0.13 37.58 5.86
C GLY A 1 0.37 36.12 5.54
N ASP A 2 0.51 35.30 6.57
CA ASP A 2 0.60 33.83 6.45
C ASP A 2 -0.69 33.21 5.89
N SER A 3 -1.83 33.80 6.27
CA SER A 3 -3.16 33.51 5.72
C SER A 3 -3.25 33.69 4.20
N LYS A 4 -3.28 32.57 3.48
CA LYS A 4 -3.66 32.46 2.07
C LYS A 4 -5.13 32.12 1.93
N ARG A 5 -5.65 32.49 0.77
CA ARG A 5 -6.98 32.11 0.30
C ARG A 5 -6.82 31.58 -1.13
N ALA A 6 -7.15 30.31 -1.31
CA ALA A 6 -7.21 29.66 -2.62
C ALA A 6 -8.68 29.56 -3.06
N LEU A 7 -8.90 29.78 -4.36
CA LEU A 7 -10.16 29.61 -5.05
C LEU A 7 -9.89 28.80 -6.30
N ASP A 8 -10.39 27.57 -6.33
CA ASP A 8 -10.24 26.64 -7.45
C ASP A 8 -11.64 26.32 -8.02
N GLU A 9 -11.77 26.36 -9.35
CA GLU A 9 -13.00 25.96 -10.05
C GLU A 9 -12.69 24.78 -10.98
N TYR A 10 -13.42 23.68 -10.80
CA TYR A 10 -13.30 22.46 -11.58
C TYR A 10 -14.58 22.24 -12.38
N ILE A 11 -14.53 22.46 -13.69
CA ILE A 11 -15.63 22.18 -14.62
C ILE A 11 -15.33 20.86 -15.34
N SER A 12 -16.27 19.92 -15.27
CA SER A 12 -16.20 18.60 -15.91
C SER A 12 -17.42 18.36 -16.80
N GLU A 13 -17.22 17.78 -17.97
CA GLU A 13 -18.32 17.36 -18.85
C GLU A 13 -18.78 15.94 -18.50
N LEU A 14 -20.10 15.75 -18.52
CA LEU A 14 -20.78 14.49 -18.22
C LEU A 14 -21.51 13.97 -19.47
N MET A 15 -22.08 12.78 -19.35
CA MET A 15 -22.90 12.18 -20.41
C MET A 15 -24.01 13.12 -20.90
N LEU A 16 -24.36 13.00 -22.19
CA LEU A 16 -25.45 13.77 -22.84
C LEU A 16 -25.29 15.30 -22.75
N GLY A 17 -24.06 15.81 -22.64
CA GLY A 17 -23.78 17.25 -22.56
C GLY A 17 -24.07 17.89 -21.20
N GLY A 18 -24.30 17.07 -20.16
CA GLY A 18 -24.34 17.57 -18.79
C GLY A 18 -22.99 18.18 -18.38
N ARG A 19 -23.00 19.11 -17.43
CA ARG A 19 -21.80 19.70 -16.83
C ARG A 19 -21.87 19.66 -15.32
N ASN A 20 -20.74 19.38 -14.69
CA ASN A 20 -20.54 19.43 -13.25
C ASN A 20 -19.49 20.50 -12.94
N THR A 21 -19.81 21.45 -12.06
CA THR A 21 -18.91 22.51 -11.63
C THR A 21 -18.73 22.43 -10.13
N ILE A 22 -17.48 22.32 -9.68
CA ILE A 22 -17.11 22.30 -8.27
C ILE A 22 -16.24 23.52 -7.99
N VAL A 23 -16.71 24.42 -7.12
CA VAL A 23 -15.93 25.57 -6.64
C VAL A 23 -15.43 25.27 -5.23
N VAL A 24 -14.12 25.35 -5.02
CA VAL A 24 -13.45 25.10 -3.75
C VAL A 24 -12.83 26.39 -3.24
N HIS A 25 -13.19 26.80 -2.03
CA HIS A 25 -12.56 27.92 -1.33
C HIS A 25 -11.83 27.39 -0.09
N ASN A 26 -10.50 27.49 -0.08
CA ASN A 26 -9.67 27.10 1.05
C ASN A 26 -8.96 28.32 1.64
N THR A 27 -9.11 28.51 2.95
CA THR A 27 -8.28 29.44 3.72
C THR A 27 -7.26 28.63 4.52
N CYS A 28 -5.97 28.91 4.33
CA CYS A 28 -4.89 28.22 5.02
C CYS A 28 -3.82 29.19 5.48
N GLU A 29 -3.25 28.95 6.66
CA GLU A 29 -1.99 29.58 7.06
C GLU A 29 -0.86 28.74 6.47
N ASP A 30 -0.11 29.29 5.50
CA ASP A 30 0.89 28.54 4.72
C ASP A 30 1.97 27.92 5.62
N SER A 31 2.42 28.64 6.65
CA SER A 31 3.46 28.16 7.57
C SER A 31 2.99 26.98 8.42
N LEU A 32 1.71 26.95 8.80
CA LEU A 32 1.12 25.82 9.55
C LEU A 32 0.96 24.57 8.68
N LEU A 33 0.73 24.73 7.37
CA LEU A 33 0.74 23.60 6.43
C LEU A 33 2.16 23.14 6.06
N ALA A 34 3.10 24.06 5.89
CA ALA A 34 4.47 23.75 5.47
C ALA A 34 5.29 23.05 6.57
N SER A 35 5.13 23.46 7.84
CA SER A 35 5.90 22.94 8.97
C SER A 35 5.88 21.39 9.10
N PRO A 36 4.71 20.70 9.13
CA PRO A 36 4.68 19.24 9.20
C PRO A 36 5.26 18.57 7.94
N ILE A 37 5.03 19.15 6.75
CA ILE A 37 5.54 18.61 5.48
C ILE A 37 7.08 18.59 5.47
N ILE A 38 7.73 19.63 6.02
CA ILE A 38 9.19 19.70 6.15
C ILE A 38 9.71 18.63 7.12
N ILE A 39 9.01 18.39 8.23
CA ILE A 39 9.35 17.37 9.23
C ILE A 39 9.26 15.97 8.61
N ASP A 40 8.15 15.66 7.93
CA ASP A 40 7.96 14.37 7.25
C ASP A 40 9.02 14.14 6.16
N LEU A 41 9.44 15.19 5.45
CA LEU A 41 10.46 15.10 4.40
C LEU A 41 11.82 14.74 5.00
N ALA A 42 12.21 15.40 6.09
CA ALA A 42 13.45 15.09 6.79
C ALA A 42 13.47 13.65 7.35
N ILE A 43 12.36 13.21 7.96
CA ILE A 43 12.22 11.86 8.52
C ILE A 43 12.28 10.79 7.42
N LEU A 44 11.54 10.95 6.33
CA LEU A 44 11.54 9.97 5.23
C LEU A 44 12.87 9.94 4.48
N ALA A 45 13.53 11.09 4.30
CA ALA A 45 14.85 11.15 3.66
C ALA A 45 15.90 10.40 4.50
N GLU A 46 15.92 10.61 5.82
CA GLU A 46 16.84 9.94 6.74
C GLU A 46 16.54 8.44 6.88
N LEU A 47 15.27 8.03 6.84
CA LEU A 47 14.92 6.62 6.75
C LEU A 47 15.48 5.97 5.47
N CYS A 48 15.39 6.66 4.33
CA CYS A 48 15.90 6.15 3.06
C CYS A 48 17.43 6.00 3.03
N THR A 49 18.20 6.80 3.77
CA THR A 49 19.67 6.62 3.81
C THR A 49 20.11 5.40 4.64
N ARG A 50 19.25 4.92 5.56
CA ARG A 50 19.50 3.69 6.34
C ARG A 50 19.11 2.40 5.64
N VAL A 51 18.31 2.47 4.59
CA VAL A 51 17.81 1.29 3.87
C VAL A 51 18.75 0.92 2.73
N THR A 52 19.17 -0.35 2.70
CA THR A 52 19.85 -0.98 1.57
C THR A 52 19.09 -2.21 1.12
N PHE A 53 19.16 -2.52 -0.17
CA PHE A 53 18.51 -3.67 -0.79
C PHE A 53 19.41 -4.26 -1.87
N ARG A 54 19.20 -5.54 -2.20
CA ARG A 54 19.89 -6.23 -3.30
C ARG A 54 18.88 -6.77 -4.30
N VAL A 55 19.26 -6.88 -5.56
CA VAL A 55 18.40 -7.44 -6.61
C VAL A 55 18.52 -8.96 -6.57
N ASN A 56 17.43 -9.65 -6.21
CA ASN A 56 17.44 -11.12 -6.20
C ASN A 56 17.45 -11.65 -7.65
N ASN A 57 18.64 -11.97 -8.15
CA ASN A 57 18.86 -12.54 -9.48
C ASN A 57 19.33 -13.99 -9.33
N ALA A 58 18.61 -14.93 -9.97
CA ALA A 58 18.92 -16.36 -9.88
C ALA A 58 20.28 -16.74 -10.50
N ASN A 59 20.83 -15.90 -11.39
CA ASN A 59 22.02 -16.21 -12.17
C ASN A 59 23.30 -15.50 -11.70
N ALA A 60 23.21 -14.57 -10.74
CA ALA A 60 24.36 -13.84 -10.20
C ALA A 60 24.03 -13.24 -8.82
N GLU A 61 24.95 -13.36 -7.86
CA GLU A 61 24.84 -12.59 -6.63
C GLU A 61 25.03 -11.10 -6.93
N THR A 62 24.17 -10.27 -6.34
CA THR A 62 24.28 -8.80 -6.41
C THR A 62 24.55 -8.23 -5.03
N ASP A 63 25.41 -7.21 -5.00
CA ASP A 63 25.71 -6.47 -3.78
C ASP A 63 24.50 -5.70 -3.26
N PHE A 64 24.53 -5.35 -1.97
CA PHE A 64 23.57 -4.41 -1.39
C PHE A 64 23.85 -2.99 -1.87
N GLN A 65 22.83 -2.36 -2.43
CA GLN A 65 22.86 -0.98 -2.90
C GLN A 65 21.90 -0.11 -2.06
N PRO A 66 22.22 1.19 -1.87
CA PRO A 66 21.27 2.17 -1.33
C PRO A 66 20.22 2.55 -2.38
N PHE A 67 19.26 3.39 -2.00
CA PHE A 67 18.42 4.09 -2.98
C PHE A 67 19.25 5.00 -3.90
N ASN A 68 18.69 5.29 -5.08
CA ASN A 68 19.23 6.29 -5.99
C ASN A 68 19.19 7.70 -5.34
N SER A 69 20.15 8.55 -5.73
CA SER A 69 20.26 9.97 -5.38
C SER A 69 18.95 10.75 -5.55
N VAL A 70 18.14 10.44 -6.57
CA VAL A 70 16.81 11.01 -6.78
C VAL A 70 15.76 10.15 -6.06
N LEU A 71 15.43 10.54 -4.82
CA LEU A 71 14.44 9.87 -3.96
C LEU A 71 13.00 10.16 -4.40
N SER A 72 12.51 9.45 -5.42
CA SER A 72 11.12 9.56 -5.91
C SER A 72 10.06 9.22 -4.85
N VAL A 73 10.41 8.53 -3.77
CA VAL A 73 9.54 8.27 -2.60
C VAL A 73 9.05 9.57 -1.95
N LEU A 74 9.87 10.62 -1.94
CA LEU A 74 9.53 11.92 -1.34
C LEU A 74 8.50 12.72 -2.16
N SER A 75 8.07 12.22 -3.33
CA SER A 75 7.13 12.91 -4.23
C SER A 75 5.80 13.29 -3.59
N TYR A 76 5.38 12.57 -2.54
CA TYR A 76 4.17 12.87 -1.76
C TYR A 76 4.20 14.25 -1.10
N LEU A 77 5.39 14.75 -0.76
CA LEU A 77 5.62 15.99 -0.01
C LEU A 77 6.06 17.16 -0.91
N CYS A 78 6.29 16.90 -2.21
CA CYS A 78 6.84 17.86 -3.16
C CYS A 78 5.83 18.20 -4.26
N LYS A 79 5.54 19.50 -4.45
CA LYS A 79 4.61 19.97 -5.50
C LYS A 79 5.09 19.68 -6.93
N ALA A 80 6.40 19.61 -7.14
CA ALA A 80 7.04 19.27 -8.41
C ALA A 80 8.12 18.20 -8.15
N PRO A 81 7.75 16.91 -8.12
CA PRO A 81 8.68 15.84 -7.78
C PRO A 81 9.74 15.64 -8.88
N LEU A 82 11.01 15.57 -8.46
CA LEU A 82 12.10 15.13 -9.33
C LEU A 82 12.10 13.61 -9.42
N VAL A 83 12.23 13.08 -10.63
CA VAL A 83 12.35 11.64 -10.90
C VAL A 83 13.59 11.38 -11.76
N GLU A 84 14.09 10.15 -11.73
CA GLU A 84 15.24 9.75 -12.53
C GLU A 84 14.97 9.88 -14.05
N ARG A 85 16.02 10.10 -14.86
CA ARG A 85 15.88 10.29 -16.30
C ARG A 85 15.20 9.07 -16.95
N GLY A 86 14.06 9.31 -17.58
CA GLY A 86 13.24 8.27 -18.23
C GLY A 86 12.19 7.62 -17.34
N ALA A 87 12.12 7.94 -16.04
CA ALA A 87 11.02 7.53 -15.17
C ALA A 87 9.77 8.42 -15.37
N ASN A 88 8.58 7.82 -15.23
CA ASN A 88 7.31 8.56 -15.34
C ASN A 88 7.03 9.36 -14.07
N VAL A 89 6.66 10.64 -14.22
CA VAL A 89 6.21 11.50 -13.11
C VAL A 89 4.80 11.12 -12.69
N VAL A 90 4.62 10.75 -11.41
CA VAL A 90 3.30 10.43 -10.83
C VAL A 90 2.91 11.52 -9.84
N ASN A 91 1.96 12.38 -10.23
CA ASN A 91 1.44 13.49 -9.40
C ASN A 91 0.15 13.15 -8.64
N ALA A 92 -0.31 11.89 -8.68
CA ALA A 92 -1.53 11.47 -7.98
C ALA A 92 -1.22 11.18 -6.50
N LEU A 93 -1.60 12.11 -5.62
CA LEU A 93 -1.30 12.08 -4.17
C LEU A 93 -1.56 10.71 -3.50
N PHE A 94 -2.72 10.10 -3.76
CA PHE A 94 -3.05 8.79 -3.19
C PHE A 94 -2.17 7.64 -3.71
N LYS A 95 -1.67 7.71 -4.96
CA LYS A 95 -0.71 6.72 -5.49
C LYS A 95 0.66 6.89 -4.86
N GLN A 96 1.10 8.14 -4.64
CA GLN A 96 2.34 8.45 -3.93
C GLN A 96 2.28 7.95 -2.48
N ARG A 97 1.17 8.20 -1.76
CA ARG A 97 0.92 7.66 -0.41
C ARG A 97 0.96 6.13 -0.38
N SER A 98 0.28 5.48 -1.34
CA SER A 98 0.25 4.01 -1.44
C SER A 98 1.63 3.42 -1.74
N CYS A 99 2.49 4.12 -2.48
CA CYS A 99 3.89 3.73 -2.67
C CYS A 99 4.66 3.71 -1.35
N ILE A 100 4.55 4.77 -0.53
CA ILE A 100 5.18 4.84 0.81
C ILE A 100 4.63 3.73 1.71
N GLU A 101 3.30 3.55 1.77
CA GLU A 101 2.66 2.52 2.59
C GLU A 101 3.15 1.10 2.21
N ASN A 102 3.19 0.79 0.92
CA ASN A 102 3.64 -0.52 0.44
C ASN A 102 5.14 -0.75 0.62
N MET A 103 5.97 0.31 0.54
CA MET A 103 7.39 0.24 0.86
C MET A 103 7.62 -0.07 2.34
N LEU A 104 6.93 0.63 3.25
CA LEU A 104 7.03 0.37 4.69
C LEU A 104 6.52 -1.02 5.07
N ARG A 105 5.44 -1.50 4.42
CA ARG A 105 4.96 -2.89 4.55
C ARG A 105 6.01 -3.91 4.11
N ALA A 106 6.71 -3.66 3.01
CA ALA A 106 7.78 -4.54 2.54
C ALA A 106 8.96 -4.63 3.54
N PHE A 107 9.31 -3.53 4.23
CA PHE A 107 10.35 -3.54 5.27
C PHE A 107 10.01 -4.44 6.48
N ILE A 108 8.72 -4.68 6.74
CA ILE A 108 8.23 -5.61 7.78
C ILE A 108 7.72 -6.94 7.18
N ALA A 109 8.14 -7.28 5.96
CA ALA A 109 7.79 -8.50 5.24
C ALA A 109 6.28 -8.74 5.03
N LEU A 110 5.46 -7.68 5.06
CA LEU A 110 4.03 -7.76 4.73
C LEU A 110 3.80 -7.55 3.23
N PRO A 111 2.82 -8.27 2.63
CA PRO A 111 2.45 -8.05 1.24
C PRO A 111 1.85 -6.64 1.02
N PRO A 112 2.01 -6.07 -0.20
CA PRO A 112 1.43 -4.78 -0.54
C PRO A 112 -0.11 -4.82 -0.48
N ASN A 113 -0.71 -3.70 -0.13
CA ASN A 113 -2.16 -3.58 -0.12
C ASN A 113 -2.71 -3.54 -1.56
N ASN A 114 -3.50 -4.54 -1.92
CA ASN A 114 -4.09 -4.71 -3.26
C ASN A 114 -5.59 -4.36 -3.31
N ASN A 115 -6.26 -4.19 -2.16
CA ASN A 115 -7.71 -3.94 -2.04
C ASN A 115 -8.61 -4.98 -2.75
N LEU A 116 -8.11 -6.19 -3.00
CA LEU A 116 -8.84 -7.23 -3.73
C LEU A 116 -9.81 -7.99 -2.84
N ASP A 117 -9.49 -8.21 -1.56
CA ASP A 117 -10.36 -8.83 -0.53
C ASP A 117 -11.15 -10.06 -1.02
N PHE A 118 -10.48 -10.94 -1.79
CA PHE A 118 -11.13 -12.07 -2.46
C PHE A 118 -11.83 -13.02 -1.49
N TYR A 119 -11.38 -13.12 -0.24
CA TYR A 119 -12.04 -13.87 0.84
C TYR A 119 -13.56 -13.59 0.92
N PHE A 120 -13.96 -12.31 0.84
CA PHE A 120 -15.37 -11.92 0.94
C PHE A 120 -16.12 -11.98 -0.39
N LYS A 121 -15.39 -12.00 -1.51
CA LYS A 121 -15.91 -11.99 -2.90
C LYS A 121 -16.00 -13.38 -3.53
N CYS A 122 -15.43 -14.41 -2.89
CA CYS A 122 -15.57 -15.80 -3.32
C CYS A 122 -17.01 -16.29 -3.12
N SER A 123 -17.57 -16.99 -4.11
CA SER A 123 -18.91 -17.59 -4.05
C SER A 123 -18.97 -18.76 -3.07
N ASP A 124 -17.90 -19.55 -2.99
CA ASP A 124 -17.73 -20.62 -2.02
C ASP A 124 -16.61 -20.26 -1.03
N ARG A 125 -17.02 -19.83 0.16
CA ARG A 125 -16.09 -19.50 1.26
C ARG A 125 -15.46 -20.73 1.89
N SER A 126 -16.03 -21.92 1.71
CA SER A 126 -15.43 -23.15 2.27
C SER A 126 -14.12 -23.49 1.58
N GLN A 127 -13.98 -23.21 0.29
CA GLN A 127 -12.74 -23.44 -0.46
C GLN A 127 -11.60 -22.51 -0.05
N TRP A 128 -11.89 -21.37 0.58
CA TRP A 128 -10.88 -20.44 1.09
C TRP A 128 -10.48 -20.80 2.53
N TYR A 129 -9.89 -21.99 2.68
CA TYR A 129 -9.23 -22.37 3.93
C TYR A 129 -7.88 -21.65 4.05
N GLU A 130 -7.86 -20.55 4.80
CA GLU A 130 -6.74 -20.42 5.72
C GLU A 130 -6.91 -21.52 6.78
N GLU A 131 -5.95 -22.44 6.87
CA GLU A 131 -5.71 -23.16 8.11
C GLU A 131 -5.35 -22.12 9.17
N LEU A 132 -6.36 -21.58 9.86
CA LEU A 132 -6.16 -20.92 11.14
C LEU A 132 -5.43 -21.92 12.03
N LYS A 133 -4.12 -21.70 12.24
CA LYS A 133 -3.30 -22.43 13.21
C LYS A 133 -3.77 -22.08 14.63
N GLN A 134 -4.93 -22.65 14.95
CA GLN A 134 -5.66 -22.74 16.20
C GLN A 134 -5.94 -21.43 16.95
N PRO A 135 -7.21 -20.98 17.03
CA PRO A 135 -7.71 -20.42 18.28
C PRO A 135 -7.79 -21.53 19.33
N ILE A 136 -7.19 -21.27 20.49
CA ILE A 136 -6.98 -22.23 21.59
C ILE A 136 -8.31 -22.53 22.32
N LEU A 137 -8.43 -23.73 22.89
CA LEU A 137 -9.58 -24.28 23.66
C LEU A 137 -10.78 -24.83 22.85
N LYS A 138 -10.62 -26.03 22.26
CA LYS A 138 -11.71 -27.02 22.33
C LYS A 138 -11.61 -27.73 23.69
N THR A 139 -12.50 -27.40 24.62
CA THR A 139 -12.70 -28.18 25.85
C THR A 139 -13.04 -29.61 25.47
N GLN A 140 -12.26 -30.57 25.97
CA GLN A 140 -12.50 -31.98 25.72
C GLN A 140 -13.73 -32.44 26.52
N SER A 141 -14.85 -32.66 25.85
CA SER A 141 -15.89 -33.59 26.32
C SER A 141 -15.74 -34.91 25.56
N LEU A 142 -15.60 -35.99 26.33
CA LEU A 142 -15.45 -37.35 25.84
C LEU A 142 -16.79 -37.86 25.31
N GLU A 143 -16.78 -38.57 24.17
CA GLU A 143 -17.31 -39.95 24.06
C GLU A 143 -17.07 -40.55 22.65
N LYS A 144 -16.57 -41.79 22.65
CA LYS A 144 -16.52 -42.81 21.58
C LYS A 144 -17.12 -44.09 22.22
N PRO A 145 -17.64 -45.13 21.52
CA PRO A 145 -17.24 -45.67 20.20
C PRO A 145 -18.49 -45.85 19.26
N ILE A 146 -18.65 -46.73 18.27
CA ILE A 146 -17.92 -47.90 17.69
C ILE A 146 -18.08 -47.86 16.13
N ALA A 147 -17.19 -48.51 15.37
CA ALA A 147 -17.31 -48.73 13.91
C ALA A 147 -17.80 -50.16 13.59
N PRO A 148 -18.34 -50.43 12.37
CA PRO A 148 -17.61 -51.35 11.47
C PRO A 148 -17.76 -51.04 9.96
N ILE A 149 -16.68 -51.01 9.16
CA ILE A 149 -16.08 -52.08 8.30
C ILE A 149 -16.53 -52.01 6.82
N ASN A 150 -15.57 -52.28 5.91
CA ASN A 150 -15.58 -52.27 4.42
C ASN A 150 -15.35 -50.88 3.77
N GLY A 151 -14.28 -50.66 2.98
CA GLY A 151 -13.11 -51.52 2.74
C GLY A 151 -12.12 -50.99 1.68
N VAL A 152 -10.88 -51.51 1.74
CA VAL A 152 -9.83 -51.57 0.70
C VAL A 152 -9.08 -50.28 0.29
N MET A 153 -7.75 -50.35 0.38
CA MET A 153 -6.78 -49.41 -0.20
C MET A 153 -6.39 -49.79 -1.63
N SER A 154 -6.12 -48.79 -2.49
CA SER A 154 -5.06 -48.81 -3.52
C SER A 154 -4.89 -47.37 -4.06
N GLY A 155 -3.70 -46.84 -4.35
CA GLY A 155 -2.37 -47.44 -4.20
C GLY A 155 -1.50 -47.43 -5.46
N HIS A 156 -1.31 -46.27 -6.10
CA HIS A 156 -0.06 -45.90 -6.80
C HIS A 156 -0.01 -44.39 -7.05
#